data_AF-A0A7W0XJF0-F1
#
_entry.id   AF-A0A7W0XJF0-F1
#
_cell.length_a   1.000
_cell.length_b   1.000
_cell.length_c   1.000
_cell.angle_alpha   90.00
_cell.angle_beta   90.00
_cell.angle_gamma   90.00
#
_symmetry.space_group_name_H-M   'P 1'
#
loop_
_entity.id
_entity.type
_entity.pdbx_description
1 polymer ?
#
loop_
_entity_poly.entity_id
_entity_poly.type
_entity_poly.pdbx_seq_one_letter_code
_entity_poly.pdbx_strand_id
1 'polypeptide(L)'
;MDCLTHTPRPERWQVEDALGGVLCRCTGYVKIVEAVLDVADTRSEERHPSPVGRGWSRRDRVRACGGDELDQPAAVAPPHPAAPQPPSPHGRRTPAVGARLARVDGGAKVDGTDLFGADEAPADALWMRVVRSPHARALFSLGDLDAVVKATPGLAAILTARDIPGENSFGVFPHLKDQPVLAPGDVRFRGEAVLALVGAREALEGLSDSDLPIAWTPLEPLTGITAALAP
;
A
#
# COMPACT_ATOMS: atom_id res chain seq x y z
N MET A 1 14.25 -15.23 -0.43
CA MET A 1 15.34 -14.23 -0.35
C MET A 1 16.02 -14.44 0.98
N ASP A 2 17.22 -15.02 0.97
CA ASP A 2 17.75 -15.68 2.17
C ASP A 2 19.28 -15.46 2.28
N CYS A 3 19.67 -14.18 2.29
CA CYS A 3 21.09 -13.78 2.29
C CYS A 3 21.85 -14.33 3.50
N LEU A 4 21.28 -14.23 4.70
CA LEU A 4 21.96 -14.60 5.95
C LEU A 4 22.05 -16.10 6.22
N THR A 5 21.31 -16.94 5.49
CA THR A 5 21.52 -18.39 5.59
C THR A 5 22.68 -18.87 4.72
N HIS A 6 22.87 -18.24 3.56
CA HIS A 6 23.96 -18.58 2.64
C HIS A 6 25.27 -17.89 3.03
N THR A 7 25.18 -16.64 3.52
CA THR A 7 26.31 -15.82 3.93
C THR A 7 26.02 -15.22 5.31
N PRO A 8 26.34 -15.91 6.42
CA PRO A 8 26.02 -15.46 7.78
C PRO A 8 26.70 -14.14 8.20
N ARG A 9 27.81 -13.77 7.54
CA ARG A 9 28.52 -12.50 7.70
C ARG A 9 28.76 -11.85 6.33
N PRO A 10 27.73 -11.24 5.74
CA PRO A 10 27.86 -10.65 4.42
C PRO A 10 28.58 -9.31 4.51
N GLU A 11 29.34 -8.99 3.46
CA GLU A 11 29.75 -7.62 3.19
C GLU A 11 28.56 -6.82 2.63
N ARG A 12 28.63 -5.49 2.74
CA ARG A 12 27.60 -4.58 2.23
C ARG A 12 27.14 -4.90 0.82
N TRP A 13 28.09 -5.11 -0.11
CA TRP A 13 27.77 -5.37 -1.51
C TRP A 13 27.00 -6.69 -1.70
N GLN A 14 27.24 -7.69 -0.85
CA GLN A 14 26.53 -8.97 -0.90
C GLN A 14 25.08 -8.82 -0.44
N VAL A 15 24.82 -7.92 0.51
CA VAL A 15 23.46 -7.54 0.91
C VAL A 15 22.78 -6.78 -0.23
N GLU A 16 23.47 -5.82 -0.85
CA GLU A 16 22.93 -5.04 -1.98
C GLU A 16 22.61 -5.91 -3.19
N ASP A 17 23.49 -6.85 -3.54
CA ASP A 17 23.28 -7.85 -4.60
C ASP A 17 22.11 -8.77 -4.25
N ALA A 18 22.04 -9.26 -3.01
CA ALA A 18 20.92 -10.07 -2.56
C ALA A 18 19.59 -9.31 -2.60
N LEU A 19 19.61 -7.98 -2.37
CA LEU A 19 18.48 -7.07 -2.50
C LEU A 19 18.09 -6.77 -3.96
N GLY A 20 18.87 -7.24 -4.94
CA GLY A 20 18.58 -7.13 -6.36
C GLY A 20 17.17 -7.63 -6.70
N GLY A 21 16.31 -6.72 -7.17
CA GLY A 21 14.92 -7.01 -7.52
C GLY A 21 13.88 -6.71 -6.43
N VAL A 22 14.29 -6.38 -5.19
CA VAL A 22 13.37 -5.88 -4.16
C VAL A 22 13.36 -4.37 -4.18
N LEU A 23 12.22 -3.79 -4.57
CA LEU A 23 12.10 -2.35 -4.78
C LEU A 23 11.63 -1.61 -3.52
N CYS A 24 12.38 -0.59 -3.10
CA CYS A 24 11.99 0.34 -2.05
C CYS A 24 12.08 1.79 -2.55
N ARG A 25 10.97 2.54 -2.47
CA ARG A 25 10.91 3.95 -2.90
C ARG A 25 11.16 4.96 -1.77
N CYS A 26 11.22 4.51 -0.51
CA CYS A 26 11.24 5.41 0.66
C CYS A 26 12.64 5.62 1.25
N THR A 27 13.43 4.56 1.40
CA THR A 27 14.64 4.57 2.26
C THR A 27 15.94 4.80 1.51
N GLY A 28 15.93 4.68 0.17
CA GLY A 28 17.15 4.63 -0.63
C GLY A 28 18.06 3.44 -0.27
N TYR A 29 17.50 2.37 0.30
CA TYR A 29 18.15 1.13 0.72
C TYR A 29 19.16 1.22 1.87
N VAL A 30 19.73 2.40 2.15
CA VAL A 30 20.77 2.57 3.18
C VAL A 30 20.36 1.95 4.52
N LYS A 31 19.15 2.23 5.01
CA LYS A 31 18.65 1.72 6.29
C LYS A 31 18.29 0.24 6.28
N ILE A 32 17.94 -0.31 5.13
CA ILE A 32 17.65 -1.75 4.99
C ILE A 32 18.96 -2.52 5.05
N VAL A 33 19.98 -2.07 4.30
CA VAL A 33 21.30 -2.69 4.30
C VAL A 33 21.95 -2.61 5.69
N GLU A 34 21.90 -1.44 6.34
CA GLU A 34 22.37 -1.28 7.73
C GLU A 34 21.68 -2.27 8.68
N ALA A 35 20.36 -2.43 8.59
CA ALA A 35 19.62 -3.35 9.45
C ALA A 35 20.00 -4.83 9.22
N VAL A 36 20.24 -5.24 7.97
CA VAL A 36 20.67 -6.61 7.66
C VAL A 36 22.06 -6.89 8.24
N LEU A 37 23.00 -5.94 8.11
CA LEU A 37 24.35 -6.07 8.65
C LEU A 37 24.33 -6.10 10.20
N ASP A 38 23.53 -5.24 10.83
CA ASP A 38 23.35 -5.22 12.29
C ASP A 38 22.81 -6.56 12.84
N VAL A 39 21.84 -7.16 12.14
CA VAL A 39 21.33 -8.50 12.46
C VAL A 39 22.38 -9.59 12.23
N ALA A 40 23.20 -9.48 11.18
CA ALA A 40 24.27 -10.44 10.90
C ALA A 40 25.34 -10.44 12.00
N ASP A 41 25.70 -9.24 12.48
CA ASP A 41 26.65 -9.07 13.58
C ASP A 41 26.07 -9.66 14.88
N THR A 42 24.83 -9.31 15.24
CA THR A 42 24.14 -9.81 16.44
C THR A 42 24.05 -11.35 16.46
N ARG A 43 23.66 -11.98 15.34
CA ARG A 43 23.61 -13.45 15.22
C ARG A 43 24.97 -14.11 15.38
N SER A 44 26.04 -13.42 15.03
CA SER A 44 27.40 -13.95 15.12
C SER A 44 27.98 -13.87 16.54
N GLU A 45 27.52 -12.90 17.34
CA GLU A 45 27.83 -12.79 18.76
C GLU A 45 27.10 -13.86 19.58
N GLU A 46 25.82 -14.12 19.28
CA GLU A 46 25.03 -15.19 19.92
C GLU A 46 25.55 -16.60 19.58
N ARG A 47 26.24 -16.78 18.44
CA ARG A 47 26.87 -18.05 18.04
C ARG A 47 28.24 -18.31 18.66
N HIS A 48 28.86 -17.33 19.32
CA HIS A 48 30.05 -17.60 20.13
C HIS A 48 29.62 -18.34 21.39
N PRO A 49 30.11 -19.57 21.67
CA PRO A 49 29.89 -20.16 22.97
C PRO A 49 30.52 -19.22 23.99
N SER A 50 29.70 -18.70 24.90
CA SER A 50 30.17 -18.03 26.11
C SER A 50 31.35 -18.83 26.68
N PRO A 51 32.51 -18.20 26.98
CA PRO A 51 33.58 -18.91 27.65
C PRO A 51 33.00 -19.40 28.98
N VAL A 52 32.92 -20.73 29.09
CA VAL A 52 32.49 -21.41 30.31
C VAL A 52 33.34 -20.89 31.46
N GLY A 53 32.73 -20.14 32.39
CA GLY A 53 33.41 -19.77 33.63
C GLY A 53 33.03 -18.43 34.25
N ARG A 54 31.81 -18.32 34.78
CA ARG A 54 31.54 -17.99 36.20
C ARG A 54 30.02 -18.00 36.42
N GLY A 55 29.61 -18.79 37.42
CA GLY A 55 28.27 -19.37 37.50
C GLY A 55 27.13 -18.38 37.71
N TRP A 56 26.00 -18.69 37.07
CA TRP A 56 24.70 -18.40 37.63
C TRP A 56 24.30 -19.55 38.55
N SER A 57 24.11 -19.24 39.83
CA SER A 57 23.79 -20.22 40.86
C SER A 57 22.44 -20.87 40.59
N ARG A 58 22.47 -22.20 40.59
CA ARG A 58 21.36 -23.14 40.52
C ARG A 58 20.43 -23.02 41.75
N ARG A 59 19.61 -21.98 41.85
CA ARG A 59 18.53 -21.92 42.87
C ARG A 59 17.15 -21.51 42.42
N ASP A 60 16.95 -20.78 41.32
CA ASP A 60 15.59 -20.27 41.03
C ASP A 60 14.88 -21.01 39.89
N ARG A 61 14.96 -22.35 39.90
CA ARG A 61 14.08 -23.18 39.08
C ARG A 61 13.69 -24.42 39.88
N VAL A 62 12.48 -24.40 40.45
CA VAL A 62 11.49 -25.51 40.53
C VAL A 62 10.42 -25.16 41.59
N ARG A 63 9.22 -24.83 41.10
CA ARG A 63 7.88 -25.24 41.59
C ARG A 63 6.85 -24.41 40.80
N ALA A 64 5.83 -24.95 40.16
CA ALA A 64 5.29 -26.29 40.18
C ALA A 64 4.53 -26.54 38.86
N CYS A 65 4.69 -27.72 38.28
CA CYS A 65 3.68 -28.30 37.40
C CYS A 65 2.81 -29.23 38.25
N GLY A 66 1.49 -29.16 38.07
CA GLY A 66 0.57 -30.18 38.53
C GLY A 66 -0.88 -29.69 38.62
N GLY A 67 -1.76 -30.25 37.78
CA GLY A 67 -3.22 -30.25 37.99
C GLY A 67 -4.05 -30.13 36.71
N ASP A 68 -4.48 -31.25 36.16
CA ASP A 68 -5.61 -31.37 35.22
C ASP A 68 -6.92 -30.91 35.88
N GLU A 69 -7.78 -30.16 35.16
CA GLU A 69 -9.24 -30.39 35.14
C GLU A 69 -9.90 -29.59 34.00
N LEU A 70 -10.79 -30.25 33.27
CA LEU A 70 -11.60 -29.72 32.18
C LEU A 70 -12.78 -28.91 32.74
N ASP A 71 -12.96 -27.66 32.30
CA ASP A 71 -14.27 -27.02 32.23
C ASP A 71 -14.27 -25.91 31.15
N GLN A 72 -15.21 -25.97 30.20
CA GLN A 72 -15.45 -24.89 29.23
C GLN A 72 -16.59 -24.02 29.76
N PRO A 73 -16.49 -22.69 29.63
CA PRO A 73 -17.60 -22.02 28.95
C PRO A 73 -17.22 -20.85 28.02
N ALA A 74 -18.03 -20.75 26.97
CA ALA A 74 -18.43 -19.57 26.18
C ALA A 74 -17.37 -18.57 25.70
N ALA A 75 -17.22 -18.49 24.38
CA ALA A 75 -16.43 -17.48 23.67
C ALA A 75 -16.93 -16.05 23.95
N VAL A 76 -16.18 -15.31 24.75
CA VAL A 76 -16.26 -13.85 24.85
C VAL A 76 -15.26 -13.28 23.85
N ALA A 77 -15.72 -12.39 22.96
CA ALA A 77 -14.86 -11.68 22.01
C ALA A 77 -13.69 -11.01 22.75
N PRO A 78 -12.46 -11.02 22.19
CA PRO A 78 -11.32 -10.38 22.84
C PRO A 78 -11.60 -8.88 23.02
N PRO A 79 -11.38 -8.29 24.20
CA PRO A 79 -11.53 -6.85 24.36
C PRO A 79 -10.55 -6.14 23.43
N HIS A 80 -11.03 -5.10 22.73
CA HIS A 80 -10.19 -4.21 21.95
C HIS A 80 -8.95 -3.80 22.75
N PRO A 81 -7.74 -3.83 22.16
CA PRO A 81 -6.54 -3.39 22.86
C PRO A 81 -6.76 -1.96 23.35
N ALA A 82 -6.61 -1.77 24.66
CA ALA A 82 -6.78 -0.48 25.30
C ALA A 82 -5.90 0.55 24.61
N ALA A 83 -6.49 1.70 24.25
CA ALA A 83 -5.76 2.83 23.68
C ALA A 83 -4.56 3.18 24.59
N PRO A 84 -3.36 3.44 24.02
CA PRO A 84 -2.19 3.77 24.82
C PRO A 84 -2.47 5.03 25.63
N GLN A 85 -2.38 4.89 26.96
CA GLN A 85 -2.52 6.00 27.90
C GLN A 85 -1.41 7.04 27.66
N PRO A 86 -1.71 8.35 27.71
CA PRO A 86 -0.70 9.38 27.57
C PRO A 86 0.30 9.30 28.73
N PRO A 87 1.62 9.50 28.49
CA PRO A 87 2.61 9.42 29.55
C PRO A 87 2.37 10.50 30.60
N SER A 88 2.36 10.09 31.87
CA SER A 88 2.23 10.95 33.05
C SER A 88 3.30 12.06 33.08
N PRO A 89 2.98 13.29 33.52
CA PRO A 89 3.81 14.45 33.20
C PRO A 89 5.11 14.61 34.00
N HIS A 90 5.47 13.74 34.95
CA HIS A 90 6.58 14.02 35.89
C HIS A 90 7.57 12.85 36.02
N GLY A 91 8.65 12.90 35.22
CA GLY A 91 9.82 12.01 35.34
C GLY A 91 10.89 12.37 34.31
N ARG A 92 12.10 12.72 34.76
CA ARG A 92 13.33 13.08 34.02
C ARG A 92 13.15 13.47 32.54
N ARG A 93 13.37 14.76 32.23
CA ARG A 93 13.58 15.25 30.86
C ARG A 93 14.77 14.53 30.21
N THR A 94 14.52 13.44 29.52
CA THR A 94 15.41 12.95 28.46
C THR A 94 15.42 14.00 27.35
N PRO A 95 16.56 14.27 26.68
CA PRO A 95 16.58 15.12 25.51
C PRO A 95 15.84 14.36 24.38
N ALA A 96 14.52 14.52 24.32
CA ALA A 96 13.66 13.80 23.40
C ALA A 96 13.86 14.23 21.94
N VAL A 97 14.38 15.44 21.71
CA VAL A 97 14.68 15.97 20.39
C VAL A 97 16.06 15.47 19.93
N GLY A 98 16.10 14.78 18.79
CA GLY A 98 17.33 14.25 18.19
C GLY A 98 17.71 12.83 18.61
N ALA A 99 16.99 12.24 19.56
CA ALA A 99 17.16 10.83 19.93
C ALA A 99 16.62 9.91 18.82
N ARG A 100 17.29 8.78 18.57
CA ARG A 100 16.76 7.71 17.72
C ARG A 100 15.65 7.00 18.48
N LEU A 101 14.46 6.97 17.88
CA LEU A 101 13.30 6.28 18.43
C LEU A 101 12.83 5.23 17.44
N ALA A 102 12.34 4.11 17.97
CA ALA A 102 11.58 3.17 17.16
C ALA A 102 10.36 3.87 16.58
N ARG A 103 10.09 3.63 15.31
CA ARG A 103 8.93 4.21 14.63
C ARG A 103 7.67 3.57 15.19
N VAL A 104 6.64 4.37 15.49
CA VAL A 104 5.40 3.89 16.14
C VAL A 104 4.70 2.81 15.33
N ASP A 105 4.66 2.97 14.01
CA ASP A 105 4.13 2.02 13.02
C ASP A 105 5.19 1.03 12.51
N GLY A 106 6.38 0.97 13.13
CA GLY A 106 7.51 0.17 12.64
C GLY A 106 7.30 -1.33 12.80
N GLY A 107 6.89 -1.78 13.98
CA GLY A 107 6.73 -3.22 14.28
C GLY A 107 5.70 -3.88 13.38
N ALA A 108 4.47 -3.35 13.35
CA ALA A 108 3.38 -3.89 12.54
C ALA A 108 3.73 -3.99 11.05
N LYS A 109 4.49 -3.03 10.50
CA LYS A 109 4.94 -3.05 9.10
C LYS A 109 5.99 -4.12 8.82
N VAL A 110 6.90 -4.36 9.76
CA VAL A 110 7.92 -5.42 9.64
C VAL A 110 7.28 -6.81 9.79
N ASP A 111 6.30 -6.93 10.69
CA ASP A 111 5.59 -8.18 10.96
C ASP A 111 4.51 -8.50 9.93
N GLY A 112 4.21 -7.57 9.00
CA GLY A 112 3.16 -7.73 8.01
C GLY A 112 1.74 -7.74 8.59
N THR A 113 1.56 -7.11 9.76
CA THR A 113 0.26 -7.02 10.46
C THR A 113 -0.40 -5.65 10.34
N ASP A 114 0.32 -4.67 9.76
CA ASP A 114 -0.26 -3.37 9.42
C ASP A 114 -1.22 -3.51 8.23
N LEU A 115 -2.36 -2.83 8.29
CA LEU A 115 -3.40 -2.91 7.27
C LEU A 115 -3.28 -1.76 6.28
N PHE A 116 -3.11 -2.11 5.00
CA PHE A 116 -3.14 -1.19 3.88
C PHE A 116 -4.52 -1.21 3.22
N GLY A 117 -4.88 -0.11 2.54
CA GLY A 117 -6.20 0.03 1.93
C GLY A 117 -6.54 -0.96 0.81
N ALA A 118 -5.60 -1.82 0.41
CA ALA A 118 -5.80 -2.88 -0.57
C ALA A 118 -5.92 -4.28 0.06
N ASP A 119 -5.69 -4.43 1.37
CA ASP A 119 -5.63 -5.73 2.03
C ASP A 119 -7.03 -6.30 2.34
N GLU A 120 -8.02 -5.43 2.55
CA GLU A 120 -9.38 -5.83 2.88
C GLU A 120 -10.40 -4.93 2.16
N ALA A 121 -11.52 -5.55 1.75
CA ALA A 121 -12.72 -4.87 1.29
C ALA A 121 -13.95 -5.60 1.86
N PRO A 122 -15.04 -4.88 2.19
CA PRO A 122 -16.29 -5.52 2.61
C PRO A 122 -16.81 -6.51 1.56
N ALA A 123 -17.42 -7.61 2.01
CA ALA A 123 -17.89 -8.68 1.12
C ALA A 123 -19.01 -8.24 0.16
N ASP A 124 -19.78 -7.23 0.54
CA ASP A 124 -20.88 -6.64 -0.24
C ASP A 124 -20.47 -5.36 -1.00
N ALA A 125 -19.17 -4.99 -0.97
CA ALA A 125 -18.70 -3.80 -1.66
C ALA A 125 -18.74 -3.97 -3.19
N LEU A 126 -19.17 -2.91 -3.87
CA LEU A 126 -18.97 -2.80 -5.31
C LEU A 126 -17.52 -2.42 -5.60
N TRP A 127 -16.97 -3.06 -6.62
CA TRP A 127 -15.66 -2.73 -7.16
C TRP A 127 -15.79 -1.60 -8.18
N MET A 128 -14.71 -0.85 -8.37
CA MET A 128 -14.63 0.19 -9.39
C MET A 128 -13.37 -0.01 -10.24
N ARG A 129 -13.53 0.07 -11.56
CA ARG A 129 -12.43 0.10 -12.53
C ARG A 129 -12.51 1.36 -13.36
N VAL A 130 -11.43 2.14 -13.38
CA VAL A 130 -11.34 3.36 -14.20
C VAL A 130 -10.78 3.02 -15.56
N VAL A 131 -11.53 3.37 -16.61
CA VAL A 131 -11.10 3.27 -18.01
C VAL A 131 -10.32 4.53 -18.35
N ARG A 132 -9.12 4.36 -18.88
CA ARG A 132 -8.18 5.46 -19.10
C ARG A 132 -7.81 5.59 -20.58
N SER A 133 -7.57 6.83 -21.00
CA SER A 133 -7.15 7.14 -22.36
C SER A 133 -5.86 6.41 -22.75
N PRO A 134 -5.82 5.72 -23.91
CA PRO A 134 -4.57 5.23 -24.48
C PRO A 134 -3.80 6.31 -25.25
N HIS A 135 -4.40 7.48 -25.51
CA HIS A 135 -3.85 8.54 -26.35
C HIS A 135 -3.26 9.68 -25.53
N ALA A 136 -2.15 10.24 -26.01
CA ALA A 136 -1.57 11.46 -25.44
C ALA A 136 -2.49 12.68 -25.64
N ARG A 137 -3.28 12.71 -26.71
CA ARG A 137 -4.35 13.68 -26.92
C ARG A 137 -5.38 13.12 -27.88
N ALA A 138 -6.66 13.26 -27.59
CA ALA A 138 -7.73 12.81 -28.48
C ALA A 138 -9.07 13.49 -28.14
N LEU A 139 -9.97 13.55 -29.11
CA LEU A 139 -11.40 13.63 -28.84
C LEU A 139 -11.95 12.21 -28.72
N PHE A 140 -13.06 12.05 -28.02
CA PHE A 140 -13.79 10.79 -28.01
C PHE A 140 -15.30 11.00 -27.95
N SER A 141 -16.02 9.99 -28.42
CA SER A 141 -17.46 9.89 -28.23
C SER A 141 -17.82 8.53 -27.63
N LEU A 142 -18.95 8.50 -26.94
CA LEU A 142 -19.46 7.33 -26.25
C LEU A 142 -20.74 6.86 -26.96
N GLY A 143 -20.82 5.57 -27.24
CA GLY A 143 -22.03 4.91 -27.72
C GLY A 143 -22.99 4.53 -26.59
N ASP A 144 -23.77 3.47 -26.80
CA ASP A 144 -24.78 3.01 -25.84
C ASP A 144 -24.13 2.24 -24.68
N LEU A 145 -23.89 2.94 -23.56
CA LEU A 145 -23.34 2.36 -22.34
C LEU A 145 -24.38 1.51 -21.59
N ASP A 146 -25.67 1.85 -21.68
CA ASP A 146 -26.73 1.10 -21.01
C ASP A 146 -26.88 -0.31 -21.62
N ALA A 147 -26.64 -0.44 -22.93
CA ALA A 147 -26.57 -1.74 -23.58
C ALA A 147 -25.46 -2.62 -23.01
N VAL A 148 -24.28 -2.05 -22.74
CA VAL A 148 -23.15 -2.77 -22.11
C VAL A 148 -23.52 -3.23 -20.69
N VAL A 149 -24.12 -2.34 -19.89
CA VAL A 149 -24.60 -2.66 -18.54
C VAL A 149 -25.60 -3.81 -18.57
N LYS A 150 -26.61 -3.75 -19.45
CA LYS A 150 -27.63 -4.81 -19.60
C LYS A 150 -27.05 -6.13 -20.08
N ALA A 151 -26.04 -6.09 -20.94
CA ALA A 151 -25.39 -7.28 -21.50
C ALA A 151 -24.38 -7.93 -20.55
N THR A 152 -23.96 -7.26 -19.48
CA THR A 152 -22.89 -7.72 -18.58
C THR A 152 -23.44 -8.02 -17.19
N PRO A 153 -23.72 -9.30 -16.85
CA PRO A 153 -24.13 -9.67 -15.50
C PRO A 153 -23.10 -9.22 -14.45
N GLY A 154 -23.58 -8.58 -13.39
CA GLY A 154 -22.73 -8.09 -12.29
C GLY A 154 -22.15 -6.69 -12.51
N LEU A 155 -22.25 -6.10 -13.70
CA LEU A 155 -21.96 -4.68 -13.91
C LEU A 155 -23.16 -3.84 -13.42
N ALA A 156 -22.96 -3.00 -12.41
CA ALA A 156 -24.02 -2.19 -11.83
C ALA A 156 -24.22 -0.87 -12.59
N ALA A 157 -23.12 -0.21 -12.98
CA ALA A 157 -23.16 1.06 -13.70
C ALA A 157 -21.87 1.34 -14.47
N ILE A 158 -21.98 2.21 -15.48
CA ILE A 158 -20.86 2.89 -16.11
C ILE A 158 -21.06 4.38 -15.89
N LEU A 159 -20.17 5.00 -15.13
CA LEU A 159 -20.23 6.43 -14.83
C LEU A 159 -19.36 7.22 -15.82
N THR A 160 -19.88 8.36 -16.21
CA THR A 160 -19.28 9.34 -17.12
C THR A 160 -19.08 10.68 -16.43
N ALA A 161 -18.46 11.63 -17.11
CA ALA A 161 -18.39 13.03 -16.66
C ALA A 161 -19.75 13.65 -16.31
N ARG A 162 -20.85 13.16 -16.90
CA ARG A 162 -22.21 13.68 -16.68
C ARG A 162 -22.81 13.23 -15.35
N ASP A 163 -22.28 12.16 -14.77
CA ASP A 163 -22.77 11.58 -13.52
C ASP A 163 -22.12 12.21 -12.29
N ILE A 164 -21.17 13.14 -12.49
CA ILE A 164 -20.49 13.83 -11.41
C ILE A 164 -21.40 14.94 -10.86
N PRO A 165 -21.81 14.87 -9.59
CA PRO A 165 -22.59 15.93 -8.99
C PRO A 165 -21.75 17.19 -8.81
N GLY A 166 -22.30 18.33 -9.23
CA GLY A 166 -21.62 19.62 -9.11
C GLY A 166 -20.63 19.88 -10.25
N GLU A 167 -19.42 20.29 -9.90
CA GLU A 167 -18.39 20.67 -10.87
C GLU A 167 -17.47 19.47 -11.15
N ASN A 168 -17.35 19.06 -12.41
CA ASN A 168 -16.40 18.04 -12.85
C ASN A 168 -14.98 18.63 -12.94
N SER A 169 -14.47 19.09 -11.80
CA SER A 169 -13.12 19.62 -11.69
C SER A 169 -12.58 19.45 -10.27
N PHE A 170 -11.29 19.18 -10.15
CA PHE A 170 -10.57 19.14 -8.89
C PHE A 170 -9.20 19.81 -9.01
N GLY A 171 -8.64 20.18 -7.86
CA GLY A 171 -7.38 20.88 -7.79
C GLY A 171 -7.05 21.23 -6.34
N VAL A 172 -5.76 21.43 -6.06
CA VAL A 172 -5.29 21.86 -4.72
C VAL A 172 -5.63 23.33 -4.49
N PHE A 173 -5.63 24.14 -5.55
CA PHE A 173 -5.87 25.57 -5.45
C PHE A 173 -7.37 25.90 -5.35
N PRO A 174 -7.77 26.83 -4.45
CA PRO A 174 -9.19 27.16 -4.25
C PRO A 174 -9.91 27.67 -5.50
N HIS A 175 -9.20 28.39 -6.38
CA HIS A 175 -9.77 29.11 -7.52
C HIS A 175 -9.36 28.54 -8.87
N LEU A 176 -8.46 27.55 -8.91
CA LEU A 176 -7.99 26.92 -10.14
C LEU A 176 -8.21 25.42 -10.03
N LYS A 177 -9.36 24.99 -10.53
CA LYS A 177 -9.74 23.59 -10.67
C LYS A 177 -9.95 23.31 -12.16
N ASP A 178 -8.88 22.89 -12.81
CA ASP A 178 -8.84 22.66 -14.25
C ASP A 178 -8.71 21.17 -14.61
N GLN A 179 -8.47 20.31 -13.62
CA GLN A 179 -8.37 18.87 -13.84
C GLN A 179 -9.74 18.20 -13.69
N PRO A 180 -10.30 17.58 -14.75
CA PRO A 180 -11.56 16.86 -14.64
C PRO A 180 -11.37 15.54 -13.88
N VAL A 181 -12.41 15.11 -13.16
CA VAL A 181 -12.45 13.77 -12.53
C VAL A 181 -12.59 12.70 -13.61
N LEU A 182 -13.52 12.90 -14.54
CA LEU A 182 -13.69 12.10 -15.76
C LEU A 182 -13.73 13.04 -16.96
N ALA A 183 -13.01 12.73 -18.03
CA ALA A 183 -12.96 13.53 -19.24
C ALA A 183 -14.37 13.69 -19.86
N PRO A 184 -14.81 14.91 -20.24
CA PRO A 184 -16.17 15.13 -20.77
C PRO A 184 -16.32 14.90 -22.29
N GLY A 185 -15.21 14.75 -23.02
CA GLY A 185 -15.22 14.56 -24.48
C GLY A 185 -13.85 14.71 -25.15
N ASP A 186 -12.87 15.25 -24.44
CA ASP A 186 -11.48 15.32 -24.87
C ASP A 186 -10.52 14.84 -23.77
N VAL A 187 -9.40 14.29 -24.19
CA VAL A 187 -8.31 13.86 -23.32
C VAL A 187 -7.03 14.60 -23.71
N ARG A 188 -6.28 15.03 -22.71
CA ARG A 188 -5.10 15.90 -22.72
C ARG A 188 -3.80 15.13 -22.50
N PHE A 189 -3.88 13.93 -21.93
CA PHE A 189 -2.73 13.07 -21.70
C PHE A 189 -3.11 11.58 -21.66
N ARG A 190 -2.12 10.73 -21.92
CA ARG A 190 -2.28 9.28 -21.80
C ARG A 190 -2.50 8.92 -20.34
N GLY A 191 -3.56 8.15 -20.08
CA GLY A 191 -3.94 7.76 -18.73
C GLY A 191 -5.04 8.64 -18.12
N GLU A 192 -5.51 9.70 -18.78
CA GLU A 192 -6.63 10.49 -18.28
C GLU A 192 -7.91 9.62 -18.18
N ALA A 193 -8.66 9.77 -17.08
CA ALA A 193 -9.81 8.94 -16.78
C ALA A 193 -11.02 9.34 -17.63
N VAL A 194 -11.74 8.38 -18.19
CA VAL A 194 -12.87 8.62 -19.12
C VAL A 194 -14.17 8.04 -18.60
N LEU A 195 -14.14 6.79 -18.15
CA LEU A 195 -15.29 6.09 -17.56
C LEU A 195 -14.89 5.46 -16.23
N ALA A 196 -15.85 5.31 -15.32
CA ALA A 196 -15.71 4.45 -14.15
C ALA A 196 -16.75 3.32 -14.21
N LEU A 197 -16.28 2.09 -14.37
CA LEU A 197 -17.12 0.89 -14.32
C LEU A 197 -17.31 0.51 -12.85
N VAL A 198 -18.55 0.23 -12.45
CA VAL A 198 -18.90 -0.13 -11.08
C VAL A 198 -19.69 -1.42 -11.07
N GLY A 199 -19.28 -2.42 -10.28
CA GLY A 199 -19.93 -3.73 -10.26
C GLY A 199 -19.22 -4.78 -9.43
N ALA A 200 -19.60 -6.05 -9.62
CA ALA A 200 -18.88 -7.21 -9.10
C ALA A 200 -17.47 -7.29 -9.71
N ARG A 201 -16.49 -7.75 -8.94
CA ARG A 201 -15.09 -7.81 -9.37
C ARG A 201 -14.89 -8.60 -10.65
N GLU A 202 -15.51 -9.77 -10.72
CA GLU A 202 -15.41 -10.70 -11.85
C GLU A 202 -15.96 -10.08 -13.14
N ALA A 203 -17.04 -9.30 -13.02
CA ALA A 203 -17.63 -8.58 -14.16
C ALA A 203 -16.68 -7.49 -14.68
N LEU A 204 -16.01 -6.76 -13.77
CA LEU A 204 -15.08 -5.69 -14.15
C LEU A 204 -13.78 -6.22 -14.77
N GLU A 205 -13.27 -7.35 -14.26
CA GLU A 205 -12.08 -8.04 -14.78
C GLU A 205 -12.37 -8.73 -16.13
N GLY A 206 -13.60 -9.18 -16.36
CA GLY A 206 -14.03 -9.81 -17.61
C GLY A 206 -14.23 -8.84 -18.79
N LEU A 207 -14.45 -7.55 -18.51
CA LEU A 207 -14.61 -6.52 -19.55
C LEU A 207 -13.25 -5.96 -19.98
N SER A 208 -12.96 -6.02 -21.29
CA SER A 208 -11.83 -5.31 -21.89
C SER A 208 -12.23 -3.88 -22.28
N ASP A 209 -11.24 -3.00 -22.45
CA ASP A 209 -11.50 -1.63 -22.91
C ASP A 209 -12.05 -1.58 -24.35
N SER A 210 -11.80 -2.61 -25.17
CA SER A 210 -12.36 -2.74 -26.53
C SER A 210 -13.84 -3.13 -26.57
N ASP A 211 -14.37 -3.69 -25.49
CA ASP A 211 -15.80 -4.02 -25.38
C ASP A 211 -16.65 -2.77 -25.12
N LEU A 212 -16.00 -1.67 -24.73
CA LEU A 212 -16.65 -0.40 -24.46
C LEU A 212 -16.83 0.40 -25.75
N PRO A 213 -18.01 1.00 -25.99
CA PRO A 213 -18.29 1.73 -27.22
C PRO A 213 -17.67 3.14 -27.19
N ILE A 214 -16.34 3.21 -27.11
CA ILE A 214 -15.57 4.44 -27.12
C ILE A 214 -14.95 4.62 -28.51
N ALA A 215 -15.38 5.66 -29.22
CA ALA A 215 -14.78 6.03 -30.50
C ALA A 215 -13.77 7.15 -30.30
N TRP A 216 -12.52 6.90 -30.67
CA TRP A 216 -11.41 7.84 -30.51
C TRP A 216 -11.11 8.58 -31.81
N THR A 217 -10.85 9.89 -31.69
CA THR A 217 -10.24 10.71 -32.74
C THR A 217 -8.93 11.27 -32.20
N PRO A 218 -7.79 10.58 -32.41
CA PRO A 218 -6.49 11.04 -31.96
C PRO A 218 -6.16 12.41 -32.53
N LEU A 219 -5.59 13.28 -31.71
CA LEU A 219 -5.11 14.59 -32.11
C LEU A 219 -3.60 14.68 -31.91
N GLU A 220 -2.96 15.60 -32.63
CA GLU A 220 -1.54 15.86 -32.45
C GLU A 220 -1.26 16.28 -31.00
N PRO A 221 -0.37 15.58 -30.27
CA PRO A 221 -0.02 15.91 -28.89
C PRO A 221 0.82 17.19 -28.80
N LEU A 222 0.53 18.03 -27.80
CA LEU A 222 1.40 19.17 -27.47
C LEU A 222 2.57 18.67 -26.62
N THR A 223 3.75 18.58 -27.24
CA THR A 223 4.94 18.06 -26.57
C THR A 223 5.93 19.17 -26.25
N GLY A 224 6.24 19.34 -24.98
CA GLY A 224 7.21 20.33 -24.49
C GLY A 224 6.65 21.74 -24.32
N ILE A 225 7.40 22.56 -23.59
CA ILE A 225 6.98 23.92 -23.20
C ILE A 225 6.78 24.81 -24.44
N THR A 226 7.68 24.71 -25.42
CA THR A 226 7.62 25.54 -26.64
C THR A 226 6.32 25.33 -27.42
N ALA A 227 5.90 24.07 -27.63
CA ALA A 227 4.66 23.76 -28.33
C ALA A 227 3.43 24.18 -27.52
N ALA A 228 3.49 24.08 -26.19
CA ALA A 228 2.40 24.48 -25.30
C ALA A 228 2.19 26.01 -25.23
N LEU A 229 3.24 26.80 -25.49
CA LEU A 229 3.19 28.27 -25.50
C LEU A 229 2.98 28.86 -26.90
N ALA A 230 2.96 28.02 -27.95
CA ALA A 230 2.69 28.48 -29.30
C ALA A 230 1.24 29.02 -29.37
N PRO A 231 1.02 30.16 -30.05
CA PRO A 231 -0.29 30.82 -30.13
C PRO A 231 -1.34 30.01 -30.90
#